data_AF-A6DLU4-F1
#
_entry.id   AF-A6DLU4-F1
#
_cell.length_a   1.000
_cell.length_b   1.000
_cell.length_c   1.000
_cell.angle_alpha   90.00
_cell.angle_beta   90.00
_cell.angle_gamma   90.00
#
_symmetry.space_group_name_H-M   'P 1'
#
loop_
_entity.id
_entity.type
_entity.pdbx_description
1 polymer ?
#
loop_
_entity_poly.entity_id
_entity_poly.type
_entity_poly.pdbx_seq_one_letter_code
_entity_poly.pdbx_strand_id
1 'polypeptide(L)'
;MIIDKFLDKNSSEAMYFAGLTLSIPLLCLGIIWAILSTVILLSFDTSLATVIDHKTEKDTEGNMSYTAIVAYQSVNGPAQTSTLTLSSSEKSPPLQKQVKILYKTSSPKLVFIKSFKGLYFTPLFLLVLAFFSHLISLAHKKAYKNSLINKQQDLVSHA
;
A
#
# COMPACT_ATOMS: atom_id res chain seq x y z
N MET A 1 -18.72 -36.12 -8.56
CA MET A 1 -17.41 -36.67 -8.96
C MET A 1 -16.87 -36.16 -10.30
N ILE A 2 -17.66 -36.05 -11.39
CA ILE A 2 -17.18 -35.42 -12.66
C ILE A 2 -17.21 -33.90 -12.57
N ILE A 3 -18.24 -33.32 -11.96
CA ILE A 3 -18.41 -31.87 -11.77
C ILE A 3 -17.31 -31.30 -10.86
N ASP A 4 -16.95 -32.01 -9.78
CA ASP A 4 -15.85 -31.61 -8.88
C ASP A 4 -14.51 -31.54 -9.63
N LYS A 5 -14.21 -32.52 -10.49
CA LYS A 5 -12.99 -32.51 -11.31
C LYS A 5 -12.98 -31.42 -12.38
N PHE A 6 -14.14 -31.02 -12.90
CA PHE A 6 -14.25 -29.93 -13.88
C PHE A 6 -14.12 -28.54 -13.24
N LEU A 7 -14.75 -28.34 -12.07
CA LEU A 7 -14.58 -27.13 -11.26
C LEU A 7 -13.12 -26.96 -10.84
N ASP A 8 -12.45 -28.04 -10.44
CA ASP A 8 -11.05 -28.06 -10.01
C ASP A 8 -10.06 -27.79 -11.18
N LYS A 9 -10.42 -28.15 -12.41
CA LYS A 9 -9.60 -27.89 -13.61
C LYS A 9 -9.68 -26.44 -14.08
N ASN A 10 -10.90 -25.88 -14.17
CA ASN A 10 -11.11 -24.49 -14.59
C ASN A 10 -10.65 -23.48 -13.53
N SER A 11 -10.83 -23.79 -12.24
CA SER A 11 -10.30 -22.98 -11.14
C SER A 11 -8.76 -22.97 -11.14
N SER A 12 -8.13 -24.10 -11.46
CA SER A 12 -6.67 -24.22 -11.60
C SER A 12 -6.10 -23.32 -12.70
N GLU A 13 -6.70 -23.29 -13.90
CA GLU A 13 -6.24 -22.40 -14.98
C GLU A 13 -6.41 -20.92 -14.58
N ALA A 14 -7.57 -20.57 -14.00
CA ALA A 14 -7.85 -19.22 -13.54
C ALA A 14 -6.88 -18.77 -12.43
N MET A 15 -6.54 -19.65 -11.47
CA MET A 15 -5.57 -19.37 -10.41
C MET A 15 -4.13 -19.23 -10.95
N TYR A 16 -3.74 -20.01 -11.95
CA TYR A 16 -2.45 -19.87 -12.62
C TYR A 16 -2.29 -18.50 -13.29
N PHE A 17 -3.29 -18.10 -14.08
CA PHE A 17 -3.29 -16.80 -14.76
C PHE A 17 -3.44 -15.65 -13.79
N ALA A 18 -4.34 -15.73 -12.81
CA ALA A 18 -4.49 -14.71 -11.76
C ALA A 18 -3.18 -14.51 -10.98
N GLY A 19 -2.46 -15.58 -10.67
CA GLY A 19 -1.15 -15.48 -10.00
C GLY A 19 -0.09 -14.78 -10.86
N LEU A 20 -0.06 -15.05 -12.17
CA LEU A 20 0.85 -14.38 -13.10
C LEU A 20 0.48 -12.91 -13.34
N THR A 21 -0.80 -12.63 -13.55
CA THR A 21 -1.29 -11.27 -13.83
C THR A 21 -1.28 -10.38 -12.60
N LEU A 22 -1.37 -10.91 -11.38
CA LEU A 22 -1.27 -10.14 -10.15
C LEU A 22 0.19 -9.96 -9.70
N SER A 23 1.04 -10.97 -9.85
CA SER A 23 2.43 -10.90 -9.38
C SER A 23 3.24 -9.79 -10.06
N ILE A 24 3.12 -9.61 -11.38
CA ILE A 24 3.91 -8.61 -12.13
C ILE A 24 3.51 -7.17 -11.73
N PRO A 25 2.23 -6.75 -11.76
CA PRO A 25 1.83 -5.42 -11.32
C PRO A 25 2.13 -5.15 -9.85
N LEU A 26 1.95 -6.13 -8.96
CA LEU A 26 2.27 -5.97 -7.54
C LEU A 26 3.77 -5.76 -7.32
N LEU A 27 4.62 -6.46 -8.08
CA LEU A 27 6.06 -6.28 -8.04
C LEU A 27 6.47 -4.90 -8.55
N CYS A 28 5.92 -4.46 -9.69
CA CYS A 28 6.15 -3.11 -10.23
C CYS A 28 5.70 -2.02 -9.24
N LEU A 29 4.50 -2.16 -8.66
CA LEU A 29 3.96 -1.23 -7.66
C LEU A 29 4.83 -1.22 -6.39
N GLY A 30 5.29 -2.39 -5.94
CA GLY A 30 6.20 -2.52 -4.81
C GLY A 30 7.52 -1.78 -5.04
N ILE A 31 8.13 -1.93 -6.22
CA ILE A 31 9.37 -1.23 -6.60
C ILE A 31 9.16 0.28 -6.68
N ILE A 32 8.11 0.74 -7.37
CA ILE A 32 7.79 2.17 -7.49
C ILE A 32 7.58 2.78 -6.10
N TRP A 33 6.84 2.09 -5.23
CA TRP A 33 6.59 2.54 -3.87
C TRP A 33 7.86 2.55 -3.02
N ALA A 34 8.75 1.56 -3.18
CA ALA A 34 10.04 1.53 -2.51
C ALA A 34 10.89 2.73 -2.92
N ILE A 35 11.00 3.02 -4.22
CA ILE A 35 11.72 4.19 -4.73
C ILE A 35 11.12 5.47 -4.16
N LEU A 36 9.81 5.64 -4.23
CA LEU A 36 9.12 6.81 -3.69
C LEU A 36 9.38 6.98 -2.18
N SER A 37 9.35 5.87 -1.43
CA SER A 37 9.59 5.87 0.01
C SER A 37 11.05 6.25 0.33
N THR A 38 12.02 5.72 -0.41
CA THR A 38 13.43 6.10 -0.29
C THR A 38 13.65 7.57 -0.61
N VAL A 39 13.07 8.08 -1.69
CA VAL A 39 13.18 9.51 -2.06
C VAL A 39 12.60 10.40 -0.96
N ILE A 40 11.44 10.03 -0.39
CA ILE A 40 10.85 10.76 0.74
C ILE A 40 11.77 10.72 1.96
N LEU A 41 12.32 9.56 2.31
CA LEU A 41 13.20 9.43 3.48
C LEU A 41 14.54 10.17 3.33
N LEU A 42 15.04 10.32 2.11
CA LEU A 42 16.26 11.08 1.83
C LEU A 42 16.03 12.59 1.71
N SER A 43 14.81 13.00 1.32
CA SER A 43 14.50 14.41 1.05
C SER A 43 13.82 15.13 2.23
N PHE A 44 13.38 14.39 3.25
CA PHE A 44 12.63 14.91 4.38
C PHE A 44 13.32 14.54 5.69
N ASP A 45 13.36 15.51 6.59
CA ASP A 45 13.82 15.35 7.96
C ASP A 45 12.67 14.89 8.85
N THR A 46 13.00 14.21 9.94
CA THR A 46 12.04 13.75 10.94
C THR A 46 12.13 14.58 12.21
N SER A 47 10.99 14.98 12.78
CA SER A 47 10.94 15.61 14.10
C SER A 47 9.75 15.10 14.91
N LEU A 48 9.81 15.29 16.23
CA LEU A 48 8.68 15.10 17.13
C LEU A 48 7.88 16.40 17.17
N ALA A 49 6.60 16.31 16.85
CA ALA A 49 5.67 17.42 16.92
C ALA A 49 4.63 17.16 18.01
N THR A 50 4.17 18.22 18.63
CA THR A 50 3.14 18.18 19.67
C THR A 50 1.85 18.76 19.09
N VAL A 51 0.74 18.04 19.25
CA VAL A 51 -0.59 18.57 18.89
C VAL A 51 -0.93 19.71 19.85
N ILE A 52 -1.04 20.92 19.31
CA ILE A 52 -1.36 22.13 20.09
C ILE A 52 -2.81 22.55 19.95
N ASP A 53 -3.46 22.20 18.83
CA ASP A 53 -4.85 22.52 18.56
C ASP A 53 -5.42 21.58 17.48
N HIS A 54 -6.71 21.68 17.19
CA HIS A 54 -7.37 20.99 16.09
C HIS A 54 -8.42 21.88 15.42
N LYS A 55 -8.43 21.87 14.09
CA LYS A 55 -9.48 22.47 13.28
C LYS A 55 -10.48 21.39 12.90
N THR A 56 -11.76 21.73 12.99
CA THR A 56 -12.84 20.85 12.55
C THR A 56 -13.51 21.48 11.34
N GLU A 57 -13.57 20.75 10.23
CA GLU A 57 -14.24 21.18 9.01
C GLU A 57 -15.35 20.18 8.67
N LYS A 58 -16.46 20.68 8.14
CA LYS A 58 -17.57 19.85 7.67
C LYS A 58 -17.43 19.71 6.16
N ASP A 59 -17.37 18.48 5.66
CA ASP A 59 -17.35 18.24 4.21
C ASP A 59 -18.73 18.55 3.59
N THR A 60 -18.79 18.49 2.26
CA THR A 60 -20.02 18.72 1.48
C THR A 60 -21.10 17.67 1.70
N GLU A 61 -20.76 16.49 2.23
CA GLU A 61 -21.66 15.38 2.58
C GLU A 61 -22.12 15.45 4.05
N GLY A 62 -21.61 16.41 4.82
CA GLY A 62 -21.92 16.63 6.22
C GLY A 62 -21.03 15.88 7.21
N ASN A 63 -19.98 15.21 6.74
CA ASN A 63 -19.02 14.51 7.59
C ASN A 63 -18.05 15.49 8.24
N MET A 64 -17.67 15.22 9.48
CA MET A 64 -16.69 16.02 10.21
C MET A 64 -15.28 15.52 9.91
N SER A 65 -14.47 16.37 9.28
CA SER A 65 -13.04 16.19 9.08
C SER A 65 -12.27 16.92 10.18
N TYR A 66 -11.36 16.22 10.84
CA TYR A 66 -10.50 16.78 11.88
C TYR A 66 -9.09 16.96 11.34
N THR A 67 -8.56 18.16 11.49
CA THR A 67 -7.19 18.53 11.09
C THR A 67 -6.43 18.94 12.34
N ALA A 68 -5.32 18.29 12.68
CA ALA A 68 -4.51 18.69 13.82
C ALA A 68 -3.68 19.94 13.47
N ILE A 69 -3.40 20.80 14.44
CA ILE A 69 -2.36 21.81 14.35
C ILE A 69 -1.23 21.32 15.25
N VAL A 70 -0.04 21.16 14.69
CA VAL A 70 1.13 20.66 15.42
C VAL A 70 2.20 21.74 15.52
N ALA A 71 2.83 21.83 16.68
CA ALA A 71 4.04 22.61 16.89
C ALA A 71 5.25 21.67 16.86
N TYR A 72 6.29 22.06 16.13
CA TYR A 72 7.52 21.29 16.05
C TYR A 72 8.73 22.21 15.97
N GLN A 73 9.89 21.70 16.37
CA GLN A 73 11.16 22.39 16.21
C GLN A 73 11.91 21.76 15.05
N SER A 74 12.26 22.59 14.06
CA SER A 74 13.17 22.19 12.97
C SER A 74 14.60 22.10 13.50
N VAL A 75 15.43 21.21 12.93
CA VAL A 75 16.77 20.86 13.45
C VAL A 75 17.65 22.09 13.72
N ASN A 76 17.53 23.14 12.90
CA ASN A 76 18.34 24.36 13.00
C ASN A 76 17.52 25.66 13.03
N GLY A 77 16.22 25.58 13.33
CA GLY A 77 15.32 26.72 13.18
C GLY A 77 14.41 26.94 14.39
N PRO A 78 13.68 28.07 14.40
CA PRO A 78 12.72 28.37 15.45
C PRO A 78 11.60 27.32 15.49
N ALA A 79 10.86 27.29 16.60
CA ALA A 79 9.63 26.50 16.69
C ALA A 79 8.64 26.99 15.61
N GLN A 80 8.04 26.04 14.90
CA GLN A 80 7.07 26.31 13.83
C GLN A 80 5.76 25.58 14.12
N THR A 81 4.67 26.16 13.65
CA THR A 81 3.35 25.53 13.63
C THR A 81 3.03 25.09 12.21
N SER A 82 2.40 23.93 12.07
CA SER A 82 1.92 23.46 10.78
C SER A 82 0.61 22.71 10.94
N THR A 83 -0.24 22.90 9.95
CA THR A 83 -1.52 22.24 9.84
C THR A 83 -1.31 20.84 9.30
N LEU A 84 -2.00 19.89 9.90
CA LEU A 84 -1.74 18.47 9.73
C LEU A 84 -3.06 17.74 9.48
N THR A 85 -3.21 17.24 8.26
CA THR A 85 -4.38 16.46 7.87
C THR A 85 -4.28 15.07 8.47
N LEU A 86 -5.22 14.72 9.35
CA LEU A 86 -5.29 13.39 9.95
C LEU A 86 -5.97 12.40 8.99
N SER A 87 -5.69 11.11 9.15
CA SER A 87 -6.47 10.08 8.49
C SER A 87 -7.93 10.14 8.98
N SER A 88 -8.88 10.02 8.04
CA SER A 88 -10.34 10.12 8.28
C SER A 88 -10.88 9.26 9.45
N SER A 89 -10.16 8.22 9.88
CA SER A 89 -10.54 7.38 11.03
C SER A 89 -10.21 7.96 12.41
N GLU A 90 -9.35 8.97 12.53
CA GLU A 90 -9.01 9.58 13.82
C GLU A 90 -9.97 10.74 14.15
N LYS A 91 -10.96 10.46 15.00
CA LYS A 91 -11.82 11.50 15.60
C LYS A 91 -11.02 12.25 16.66
N SER A 92 -10.88 13.56 16.48
CA SER A 92 -10.20 14.53 17.37
C SER A 92 -8.87 14.06 17.98
N PRO A 93 -7.71 14.52 17.47
CA PRO A 93 -6.42 14.15 18.04
C PRO A 93 -6.32 14.70 19.48
N PRO A 94 -5.89 13.91 20.47
CA PRO A 94 -5.74 14.42 21.82
C PRO A 94 -4.65 15.50 21.85
N LEU A 95 -4.95 16.60 22.54
CA LEU A 95 -4.00 17.69 22.78
C LEU A 95 -2.76 17.14 23.50
N GLN A 96 -1.60 17.74 23.22
CA GLN A 96 -0.29 17.33 23.75
C GLN A 96 0.21 15.94 23.32
N LYS A 97 -0.53 15.23 22.43
CA LYS A 97 -0.02 14.00 21.82
C LYS A 97 1.23 14.32 21.02
N GLN A 98 2.30 13.56 21.27
CA GLN A 98 3.49 13.59 20.44
C GLN A 98 3.25 12.73 19.20
N VAL A 99 3.51 13.32 18.03
CA VAL A 99 3.43 12.65 16.74
C VAL A 99 4.75 12.83 16.00
N LYS A 100 5.21 11.76 15.34
CA LYS A 100 6.37 11.87 14.45
C LYS A 100 5.92 12.46 13.13
N ILE A 101 6.61 13.49 12.68
CA ILE A 101 6.33 14.17 11.42
C ILE A 101 7.53 14.06 10.47
N LEU A 102 7.25 14.15 9.18
CA LEU A 102 8.22 14.39 8.12
C LEU A 102 8.06 15.83 7.64
N TYR A 103 9.16 16.57 7.55
CA TYR A 103 9.18 17.94 7.05
C TYR A 103 10.38 18.17 6.16
N LYS A 104 10.28 19.13 5.24
CA LYS A 104 11.41 19.51 4.37
C LYS A 104 12.05 20.78 4.90
N THR A 105 13.35 20.75 5.22
CA THR A 105 14.06 21.93 5.75
C THR A 105 13.97 23.15 4.82
N SER A 106 14.01 22.95 3.50
CA SER A 106 13.85 24.04 2.52
C SER A 106 12.42 24.61 2.42
N SER A 107 11.42 23.90 2.96
CA SER A 107 9.99 24.25 2.83
C SER A 107 9.22 23.71 4.03
N PRO A 108 9.39 24.32 5.21
CA PRO A 108 8.91 23.75 6.47
C PRO A 108 7.37 23.77 6.60
N LYS A 109 6.66 24.41 5.66
CA LYS A 109 5.20 24.32 5.54
C LYS A 109 4.71 22.95 5.05
N LEU A 110 5.57 22.15 4.40
CA LEU A 110 5.23 20.81 3.93
C LEU A 110 5.48 19.80 5.06
N VAL A 111 4.46 19.55 5.86
CA VAL A 111 4.49 18.58 6.97
C VAL A 111 3.52 17.44 6.67
N PHE A 112 4.02 16.21 6.73
CA PHE A 112 3.21 15.01 6.50
C PHE A 112 3.21 14.11 7.73
N ILE A 113 2.03 13.66 8.16
CA ILE A 113 1.92 12.36 8.84
C ILE A 113 1.85 11.30 7.77
N LYS A 114 2.97 10.65 7.52
CA LYS A 114 2.87 9.24 7.17
C LYS A 114 3.10 8.45 8.44
N SER A 115 2.29 7.43 8.67
CA SER A 115 2.75 6.37 9.56
C SER A 115 4.07 5.90 8.92
N PHE A 116 5.19 6.11 9.61
CA PHE A 116 6.48 5.61 9.13
C PHE A 116 6.36 4.13 8.77
N LYS A 117 5.49 3.42 9.51
CA LYS A 117 5.00 2.09 9.19
C LYS A 117 4.54 1.95 7.72
N GLY A 118 3.68 2.81 7.19
CA GLY A 118 3.25 2.75 5.79
C GLY A 118 4.33 3.11 4.76
N LEU A 119 5.36 3.86 5.13
CA LEU A 119 6.53 4.08 4.24
C LEU A 119 7.41 2.82 4.15
N TYR A 120 7.64 2.14 5.27
CA TYR A 120 8.53 0.98 5.33
C TYR A 120 7.83 -0.36 5.02
N PHE A 121 6.61 -0.55 5.52
CA PHE A 121 5.91 -1.84 5.43
C PHE A 121 5.05 -1.99 4.17
N THR A 122 4.52 -0.92 3.58
CA THR A 122 3.76 -1.02 2.32
C THR A 122 4.58 -1.61 1.16
N PRO A 123 5.83 -1.16 0.88
CA PRO A 123 6.59 -1.77 -0.20
C PRO A 123 6.93 -3.24 0.12
N LEU A 124 7.24 -3.56 1.38
CA LEU A 124 7.49 -4.94 1.81
C LEU A 124 6.24 -5.81 1.63
N PHE A 125 5.07 -5.31 2.01
CA PHE A 125 3.79 -6.01 1.88
C PHE A 125 3.45 -6.29 0.41
N LEU A 126 3.66 -5.33 -0.48
CA LEU A 126 3.44 -5.50 -1.92
C LEU A 126 4.39 -6.57 -2.51
N LEU A 127 5.66 -6.57 -2.10
CA LEU A 127 6.62 -7.59 -2.51
C LEU A 127 6.25 -8.99 -2.01
N VAL A 128 5.82 -9.09 -0.75
CA VAL A 128 5.36 -10.36 -0.15
C VAL A 128 4.12 -10.87 -0.88
N LEU A 129 3.14 -10.01 -1.16
CA LEU A 129 1.96 -10.38 -1.94
C LEU A 129 2.32 -10.84 -3.36
N ALA A 130 3.23 -10.14 -4.04
CA ALA A 130 3.72 -10.54 -5.35
C ALA A 130 4.37 -11.93 -5.31
N PHE A 131 5.18 -12.20 -4.28
CA PHE A 131 5.82 -13.49 -4.08
C PHE A 131 4.80 -14.61 -3.83
N PHE A 132 3.83 -14.41 -2.93
CA PHE A 132 2.77 -15.39 -2.69
C PHE A 132 1.93 -15.65 -3.95
N SER A 133 1.59 -14.59 -4.69
CA SER A 133 0.87 -14.70 -5.96
C SER A 133 1.65 -15.54 -6.98
N HIS A 134 2.97 -15.36 -7.04
CA HIS A 134 3.85 -16.17 -7.88
C HIS A 134 3.92 -17.64 -7.43
N LEU A 135 4.02 -17.92 -6.13
CA LEU A 135 4.01 -19.29 -5.60
C LEU A 135 2.71 -20.03 -5.92
N ILE A 136 1.56 -19.35 -5.79
CA ILE A 136 0.25 -19.91 -6.15
C ILE A 136 0.22 -20.26 -7.64
N SER A 137 0.76 -19.39 -8.51
CA SER A 137 0.89 -19.68 -9.93
C SER A 137 1.77 -20.91 -10.18
N LEU A 138 2.94 -21.01 -9.55
CA LEU A 138 3.83 -22.16 -9.69
C LEU A 138 3.17 -23.49 -9.24
N ALA A 139 2.42 -23.48 -8.14
CA ALA A 139 1.69 -24.65 -7.66
C ALA A 139 0.67 -25.17 -8.68
N HIS A 140 -0.01 -24.28 -9.40
CA HIS A 140 -1.02 -24.63 -10.40
C HIS A 140 -0.46 -24.84 -11.82
N LYS A 141 0.83 -24.53 -12.05
CA LYS A 141 1.50 -24.69 -13.34
C LYS A 141 1.42 -26.12 -13.89
N LYS A 142 1.53 -27.13 -13.03
CA LYS A 142 1.47 -28.55 -13.43
C LYS A 142 0.08 -28.95 -13.93
N ALA A 143 -0.96 -28.50 -13.23
CA ALA A 143 -2.35 -28.75 -13.61
C ALA A 143 -2.71 -28.02 -14.92
N TYR A 144 -2.24 -26.78 -15.09
CA TYR A 144 -2.35 -26.04 -16.35
C TYR A 144 -1.66 -26.75 -17.53
N LYS A 145 -0.41 -27.21 -17.36
CA LYS A 145 0.33 -27.94 -18.41
C LYS A 145 -0.41 -29.20 -18.87
N ASN A 146 -0.96 -29.97 -17.92
CA ASN A 146 -1.75 -31.16 -18.23
C ASN A 146 -3.07 -30.82 -18.93
N SER A 147 -3.69 -29.68 -18.60
CA SER A 147 -4.89 -29.20 -19.30
C SER A 147 -4.60 -28.88 -20.78
N LEU A 148 -3.47 -28.22 -21.05
CA LEU A 148 -3.02 -27.86 -22.39
C LEU A 148 -2.78 -29.09 -23.29
N ILE A 149 -2.11 -30.11 -22.74
CA ILE A 149 -1.83 -31.37 -23.47
C ILE A 149 -3.14 -32.09 -23.83
N ASN A 150 -4.10 -32.17 -22.90
CA ASN A 150 -5.39 -32.78 -23.17
C ASN A 150 -6.20 -31.99 -24.22
N LYS A 151 -6.22 -30.66 -24.16
CA LYS A 151 -6.85 -29.81 -25.19
C LYS A 151 -6.23 -30.04 -26.58
N GLN A 152 -4.92 -30.23 -26.67
CA GLN A 152 -4.24 -30.57 -27.93
C GLN A 152 -4.62 -31.96 -28.44
N GLN A 153 -4.71 -32.96 -27.57
CA GLN A 153 -5.11 -34.33 -27.96
C GLN A 153 -6.56 -34.39 -28.47
N ASP A 154 -7.49 -33.67 -27.82
CA ASP A 154 -8.89 -33.59 -28.27
C ASP A 154 -8.99 -32.96 -29.67
N LEU A 155 -8.25 -31.85 -29.92
CA LEU A 155 -8.22 -31.18 -31.22
C LEU A 155 -7.66 -32.06 -32.35
N VAL A 156 -6.66 -32.90 -32.06
CA VAL A 156 -6.09 -33.83 -33.05
C VAL A 156 -7.02 -35.04 -33.29
N SER A 157 -7.80 -35.44 -32.29
CA SER A 157 -8.75 -36.56 -32.43
C SER A 157 -10.03 -36.22 -33.21
N HIS A 158 -10.30 -34.93 -33.40
CA HIS A 158 -11.48 -34.40 -34.11
C HIS A 158 -11.15 -33.70 -35.43
N ALA A 159 -9.89 -33.72 -35.87
CA ALA A 159 -9.41 -33.25 -37.17
C ALA A 159 -9.19 -34.44 -38.12
#